data_AF-A0A6M2DFH0-F1
#
_entry.id   AF-A0A6M2DFH0-F1
#
_cell.length_a   1.000
_cell.length_b   1.000
_cell.length_c   1.000
_cell.angle_alpha   90.00
_cell.angle_beta   90.00
_cell.angle_gamma   90.00
#
_symmetry.space_group_name_H-M   'P 1'
#
loop_
_entity.id
_entity.type
_entity.pdbx_description
1 polymer ?
#
loop_
_entity_poly.entity_id
_entity_poly.type
_entity_poly.pdbx_seq_one_letter_code
_entity_poly.pdbx_strand_id
1 'polypeptide(L)'
;MSSKNKDVLQFVREDDFVEYYIFPKIDKPINTLEEENIFLNDLLSKVLSIYTEYAQEYIWQKDAFKVTPCNTSTQLLKENETTKGALPIHLFGVTHYGDNIQDEWFIVFLLFKITESIKDVTVRVVDSDGEFLLIEAAEHLPKWATPETCEQRVYIYNGNLHIIPNKPPEENMKVDGNDSDLDSMDEEDIVDNEILDIHDALKEIYLNFDE
;
A
#
# COMPACT_ATOMS: atom_id res chain seq x y z
N MET A 1 -49.73 6.62 8.61
CA MET A 1 -49.23 6.19 7.29
C MET A 1 -48.54 7.38 6.65
N SER A 2 -47.21 7.44 6.75
CA SER A 2 -46.41 8.43 6.05
C SER A 2 -45.29 7.65 5.36
N SER A 3 -45.52 7.35 4.09
CA SER A 3 -44.50 6.83 3.19
C SER A 3 -43.47 7.92 2.98
N LYS A 4 -42.31 7.78 3.62
CA LYS A 4 -41.11 8.49 3.17
C LYS A 4 -40.50 7.66 2.05
N ASN A 5 -40.61 8.20 0.84
CA ASN A 5 -39.81 7.81 -0.30
C ASN A 5 -38.35 7.69 0.13
N LYS A 6 -37.80 6.48 0.06
CA LYS A 6 -36.37 6.26 -0.01
C LYS A 6 -35.95 6.51 -1.46
N ASP A 7 -35.89 7.78 -1.84
CA ASP A 7 -34.95 8.20 -2.89
C ASP A 7 -33.56 8.14 -2.26
N VAL A 8 -32.86 7.02 -2.41
CA VAL A 8 -31.40 7.05 -2.38
C VAL A 8 -30.93 5.92 -3.28
N LEU A 9 -30.60 6.27 -4.52
CA LEU A 9 -29.60 5.55 -5.31
C LEU A 9 -28.29 5.61 -4.52
N GLN A 10 -28.21 4.84 -3.44
CA GLN A 10 -26.94 4.42 -2.88
C GLN A 10 -26.42 3.50 -3.97
N PHE A 11 -25.56 4.03 -4.84
CA PHE A 11 -24.55 3.20 -5.45
C PHE A 11 -23.81 2.61 -4.26
N VAL A 12 -24.27 1.43 -3.81
CA VAL A 12 -23.50 0.56 -2.95
C VAL A 12 -22.26 0.31 -3.78
N ARG A 13 -21.17 1.02 -3.48
CA ARG A 13 -19.87 0.45 -3.81
C ARG A 13 -19.91 -0.90 -3.11
N GLU A 14 -19.82 -1.96 -3.88
CA GLU A 14 -19.57 -3.26 -3.28
C GLU A 14 -18.30 -3.06 -2.48
N ASP A 15 -18.33 -3.37 -1.18
CA ASP A 15 -17.20 -3.17 -0.26
C ASP A 15 -16.04 -4.14 -0.58
N ASP A 16 -16.18 -4.95 -1.63
CA ASP A 16 -15.27 -6.02 -2.03
C ASP A 16 -14.28 -5.54 -3.10
N PHE A 17 -13.49 -4.51 -2.78
CA PHE A 17 -12.49 -3.96 -3.69
C PHE A 17 -11.12 -3.77 -3.04
N VAL A 18 -10.10 -3.82 -3.88
CA VAL A 18 -8.73 -3.41 -3.54
C VAL A 18 -8.26 -2.35 -4.52
N GLU A 19 -7.84 -1.20 -4.00
CA GLU A 19 -7.19 -0.11 -4.73
C GLU A 19 -5.68 -0.20 -4.53
N TYR A 20 -4.92 -0.02 -5.60
CA TYR A 20 -3.46 -0.04 -5.54
C TYR A 20 -2.84 1.08 -6.37
N TYR A 21 -1.80 1.67 -5.78
CA TYR A 21 -1.09 2.82 -6.28
C TYR A 21 0.39 2.45 -6.40
N ILE A 22 0.96 2.58 -7.60
CA ILE A 22 2.34 2.23 -7.90
C ILE A 22 3.09 3.53 -8.20
N PHE A 23 3.93 3.95 -7.26
CA PHE A 23 4.70 5.19 -7.30
C PHE A 23 6.13 4.91 -7.77
N PRO A 24 6.51 5.38 -8.96
CA PRO A 24 7.91 5.37 -9.36
C PRO A 24 8.69 6.48 -8.65
N LYS A 25 9.95 6.19 -8.32
CA LYS A 25 10.91 7.23 -7.94
C LYS A 25 11.30 8.07 -9.15
N ILE A 26 11.30 9.37 -8.96
CA ILE A 26 11.62 10.34 -10.01
C ILE A 26 12.98 10.97 -9.68
N ASP A 27 14.06 10.40 -10.24
CA ASP A 27 15.42 10.93 -10.03
C ASP A 27 15.70 12.19 -10.86
N LYS A 28 14.98 12.39 -11.96
CA LYS A 28 15.10 13.54 -12.86
C LYS A 28 13.76 14.25 -12.97
N PRO A 29 13.72 15.58 -12.84
CA PRO A 29 12.47 16.32 -12.99
C PRO A 29 11.93 16.10 -14.40
N ILE A 30 10.72 15.56 -14.47
CA ILE A 30 9.96 15.42 -15.70
C ILE A 30 9.21 16.74 -15.91
N ASN A 31 9.41 17.38 -17.06
CA ASN A 31 8.94 18.76 -17.27
C ASN A 31 7.75 18.85 -18.21
N THR A 32 7.41 17.75 -18.90
CA THR A 32 6.34 17.72 -19.90
C THR A 32 5.41 16.53 -19.68
N LEU A 33 4.13 16.72 -20.03
CA LEU A 33 3.12 15.66 -19.97
C LEU A 33 3.45 14.48 -20.90
N GLU A 34 4.11 14.75 -22.03
CA GLU A 34 4.56 13.71 -22.97
C GLU A 34 5.63 12.82 -22.34
N GLU A 35 6.63 13.40 -21.67
CA GLU A 35 7.65 12.65 -20.94
C GLU A 35 7.04 11.85 -19.77
N GLU A 36 6.08 12.42 -19.03
CA GLU A 36 5.35 11.68 -17.98
C GLU A 36 4.65 10.45 -18.56
N ASN A 37 3.95 10.62 -19.69
CA ASN A 37 3.24 9.51 -20.33
C ASN A 37 4.20 8.44 -20.85
N ILE A 38 5.33 8.82 -21.47
CA ILE A 38 6.33 7.85 -21.93
C ILE A 38 6.88 7.05 -20.74
N PHE A 39 7.24 7.75 -19.66
CA PHE A 39 7.78 7.13 -18.46
C PHE A 39 6.77 6.17 -17.79
N LEU A 40 5.53 6.60 -17.61
CA LEU A 40 4.48 5.77 -17.01
C LEU A 40 4.11 4.57 -17.90
N ASN A 41 4.13 4.72 -19.23
CA ASN A 41 3.86 3.60 -20.14
C ASN A 41 5.01 2.57 -20.15
N ASP A 42 6.26 3.01 -19.99
CA ASP A 42 7.39 2.09 -19.80
C ASP A 42 7.24 1.30 -18.49
N LEU A 43 6.90 1.98 -17.39
CA LEU A 43 6.62 1.33 -16.11
C LEU A 43 5.43 0.37 -16.21
N LEU A 44 4.34 0.79 -16.85
CA LEU A 44 3.16 -0.03 -17.09
C LEU A 44 3.52 -1.33 -17.83
N SER A 45 4.35 -1.23 -18.87
CA SER A 45 4.78 -2.39 -19.65
C SER A 45 5.57 -3.39 -18.78
N LYS A 46 6.43 -2.90 -17.89
CA LYS A 46 7.16 -3.74 -16.92
C LYS A 46 6.23 -4.41 -15.93
N VAL A 47 5.28 -3.66 -15.37
CA VAL A 47 4.26 -4.19 -14.44
C VAL A 47 3.42 -5.27 -15.11
N LEU A 48 2.98 -5.05 -16.36
CA LEU A 48 2.18 -6.03 -17.10
C LEU A 48 2.99 -7.28 -17.47
N SER A 49 4.31 -7.15 -17.68
CA SER A 49 5.19 -8.30 -17.90
C SER A 49 5.21 -9.22 -16.66
N ILE A 50 5.36 -8.64 -15.47
CA ILE A 50 5.35 -9.38 -14.20
C ILE A 50 3.96 -9.98 -13.96
N TYR A 51 2.89 -9.21 -14.17
CA TYR A 51 1.54 -9.73 -14.09
C TYR A 51 1.34 -10.96 -14.99
N THR A 52 1.82 -10.90 -16.23
CA THR A 52 1.69 -12.02 -17.19
C THR A 52 2.48 -13.25 -16.72
N GLU A 53 3.64 -13.05 -16.10
CA GLU A 53 4.48 -14.15 -15.57
C GLU A 53 3.78 -14.92 -14.45
N TYR A 54 3.15 -14.22 -13.49
CA TYR A 54 2.56 -14.85 -12.32
C TYR A 54 1.07 -15.18 -12.47
N ALA A 55 0.33 -14.45 -13.30
CA ALA A 55 -1.12 -14.59 -13.42
C ALA A 55 -1.58 -15.32 -14.70
N GLN A 56 -0.67 -15.96 -15.45
CA GLN A 56 -1.01 -16.62 -16.72
C GLN A 56 -2.12 -17.67 -16.59
N GLU A 57 -2.10 -18.43 -15.50
CA GLU A 57 -3.05 -19.52 -15.23
C GLU A 57 -4.03 -19.18 -14.11
N TYR A 58 -3.99 -17.95 -13.59
CA TYR A 58 -4.85 -17.51 -12.51
C TYR A 58 -6.26 -17.21 -13.01
N ILE A 59 -7.27 -17.73 -12.31
CA ILE A 59 -8.68 -17.54 -12.65
C ILE A 59 -9.28 -16.54 -11.66
N TRP A 60 -9.48 -15.31 -12.12
CA TRP A 60 -10.15 -14.25 -11.36
C TRP A 60 -11.65 -14.54 -11.22
N GLN A 61 -12.21 -14.23 -10.04
CA GLN A 61 -13.65 -14.38 -9.82
C GLN A 61 -14.42 -13.29 -10.56
N LYS A 62 -14.03 -12.02 -10.37
CA LYS A 62 -14.77 -10.86 -10.87
C LYS A 62 -13.93 -10.00 -11.80
N ASP A 63 -13.06 -9.15 -11.25
CA ASP A 63 -12.18 -8.29 -12.05
C ASP A 63 -10.74 -8.83 -12.03
N ALA A 64 -10.08 -8.86 -13.19
CA ALA A 64 -8.65 -9.13 -13.24
C ALA A 64 -7.82 -7.91 -12.81
N PHE A 65 -6.57 -8.14 -12.42
CA PHE A 65 -5.61 -7.05 -12.15
C PHE A 65 -5.50 -6.10 -13.36
N LYS A 66 -5.62 -4.80 -13.10
CA LYS A 66 -5.59 -3.75 -14.11
C LYS A 66 -4.99 -2.47 -13.56
N VAL A 67 -3.95 -1.99 -14.24
CA VAL A 67 -3.27 -0.74 -13.92
C VAL A 67 -3.42 0.28 -15.04
N THR A 68 -3.57 1.55 -14.67
CA THR A 68 -3.69 2.69 -15.60
C THR A 68 -2.73 3.82 -15.21
N PRO A 69 -2.07 4.48 -16.18
CA PRO A 69 -1.24 5.64 -15.90
C PRO A 69 -2.05 6.83 -15.35
N CYS A 70 -1.57 7.40 -14.24
CA CYS A 70 -2.02 8.64 -13.65
C CYS A 70 -0.91 9.69 -13.74
N ASN A 71 -1.04 10.59 -14.71
CA ASN A 71 -0.17 11.74 -14.88
C ASN A 71 -0.74 12.98 -14.14
N THR A 72 0.01 14.08 -14.14
CA THR A 72 -0.33 15.32 -13.42
C THR A 72 -1.72 15.86 -13.80
N SER A 73 -2.17 15.69 -15.05
CA SER A 73 -3.49 16.15 -15.49
C SER A 73 -4.64 15.25 -15.07
N THR A 74 -4.44 13.93 -15.10
CA THR A 74 -5.46 12.94 -14.73
C THR A 74 -5.62 12.78 -13.22
N GLN A 75 -4.60 13.13 -12.45
CA GLN A 75 -4.61 13.03 -11.00
C GLN A 75 -5.54 14.07 -10.35
N LEU A 76 -5.64 15.27 -10.92
CA LEU A 76 -6.58 16.31 -10.46
C LEU A 76 -8.05 15.88 -10.53
N LEU A 77 -8.35 14.77 -11.21
CA LEU A 77 -9.68 14.21 -11.37
C LEU A 77 -9.98 13.06 -10.39
N LYS A 78 -9.01 12.67 -9.54
CA LYS A 78 -9.04 11.44 -8.73
C LYS A 78 -8.78 11.69 -7.23
N GLU A 79 -9.28 12.80 -6.67
CA GLU A 79 -9.49 12.84 -5.22
C GLU A 79 -10.63 11.86 -4.89
N ASN A 80 -10.34 10.83 -4.09
CA ASN A 80 -11.30 9.83 -3.65
C ASN A 80 -11.26 9.70 -2.11
N GLU A 81 -12.18 8.94 -1.54
CA GLU A 81 -12.31 8.77 -0.08
C GLU A 81 -11.05 8.17 0.57
N THR A 82 -10.23 7.44 -0.20
CA THR A 82 -9.02 6.73 0.27
C THR A 82 -7.72 7.54 0.11
N THR A 83 -7.79 8.74 -0.48
CA THR A 83 -6.63 9.62 -0.69
C THR A 83 -6.88 11.05 -0.21
N LYS A 84 -6.00 11.54 0.66
CA LYS A 84 -5.96 12.95 1.08
C LYS A 84 -4.86 13.68 0.33
N GLY A 85 -5.24 14.70 -0.46
CA GLY A 85 -4.33 15.61 -1.13
C GLY A 85 -3.78 15.13 -2.48
N ALA A 86 -2.88 15.94 -3.05
CA ALA A 86 -2.27 15.65 -4.34
C ALA A 86 -1.20 14.55 -4.21
N LEU A 87 -1.41 13.45 -4.93
CA LEU A 87 -0.41 12.41 -5.19
C LEU A 87 0.69 12.87 -6.17
N PRO A 88 1.81 12.15 -6.29
CA PRO A 88 2.70 12.28 -7.44
C PRO A 88 2.17 11.49 -8.64
N ILE A 89 2.81 11.57 -9.81
CA ILE A 89 2.50 10.68 -10.94
C ILE A 89 2.69 9.21 -10.53
N HIS A 90 1.79 8.34 -10.97
CA HIS A 90 1.74 6.94 -10.53
C HIS A 90 0.99 6.05 -11.52
N LEU A 91 1.00 4.74 -11.32
CA LEU A 91 -0.02 3.85 -11.88
C LEU A 91 -1.08 3.60 -10.82
N PHE A 92 -2.33 3.55 -11.25
CA PHE A 92 -3.48 3.26 -10.38
C PHE A 92 -4.29 2.11 -10.94
N GLY A 93 -4.71 1.21 -10.05
CA GLY A 93 -5.68 0.18 -10.35
C GLY A 93 -6.68 -0.02 -9.23
N VAL A 94 -7.81 -0.58 -9.60
CA VAL A 94 -8.83 -1.06 -8.67
C VAL A 94 -9.31 -2.40 -9.19
N THR A 95 -9.43 -3.37 -8.29
CA THR A 95 -9.91 -4.71 -8.60
C THR A 95 -11.02 -5.04 -7.61
N HIS A 96 -12.18 -5.42 -8.11
CA HIS A 96 -13.23 -5.97 -7.25
C HIS A 96 -13.05 -7.48 -7.17
N TYR A 97 -12.86 -8.00 -5.96
CA TYR A 97 -12.64 -9.41 -5.71
C TYR A 97 -13.95 -10.18 -5.46
N GLY A 98 -15.06 -9.49 -5.19
CA GLY A 98 -16.35 -10.13 -4.92
C GLY A 98 -16.31 -10.99 -3.66
N ASP A 99 -16.66 -12.27 -3.78
CA ASP A 99 -16.66 -13.19 -2.62
C ASP A 99 -15.31 -13.90 -2.42
N ASN A 100 -14.35 -13.74 -3.34
CA ASN A 100 -13.09 -14.47 -3.33
C ASN A 100 -11.97 -13.62 -2.73
N ILE A 101 -11.84 -13.68 -1.41
CA ILE A 101 -10.74 -13.06 -0.67
C ILE A 101 -9.36 -13.52 -1.18
N GLN A 102 -9.26 -14.66 -1.87
CA GLN A 102 -7.99 -15.07 -2.51
C GLN A 102 -7.57 -14.14 -3.66
N ASP A 103 -8.50 -13.52 -4.39
CA ASP A 103 -8.18 -12.55 -5.44
C ASP A 103 -7.51 -11.33 -4.81
N GLU A 104 -7.99 -10.88 -3.65
CA GLU A 104 -7.38 -9.78 -2.89
C GLU A 104 -5.93 -10.09 -2.49
N TRP A 105 -5.69 -11.24 -1.86
CA TRP A 105 -4.33 -11.62 -1.45
C TRP A 105 -3.41 -11.91 -2.64
N PHE A 106 -3.94 -12.39 -3.75
CA PHE A 106 -3.16 -12.56 -4.97
C PHE A 106 -2.76 -11.21 -5.59
N ILE A 107 -3.60 -10.18 -5.49
CA ILE A 107 -3.20 -8.81 -5.84
C ILE A 107 -2.05 -8.34 -4.96
N VAL A 108 -2.15 -8.53 -3.63
CA VAL A 108 -1.08 -8.18 -2.69
C VAL A 108 0.23 -8.88 -3.09
N PHE A 109 0.18 -10.19 -3.37
CA PHE A 109 1.32 -10.95 -3.89
C PHE A 109 1.96 -10.34 -5.13
N LEU A 110 1.15 -10.03 -6.14
CA LEU A 110 1.63 -9.42 -7.37
C LEU A 110 2.33 -8.09 -7.09
N LEU A 111 1.79 -7.27 -6.18
CA LEU A 111 2.38 -5.99 -5.79
C LEU A 111 3.74 -6.17 -5.09
N PHE A 112 3.86 -7.17 -4.22
CA PHE A 112 5.16 -7.54 -3.64
C PHE A 112 6.17 -7.91 -4.73
N LYS A 113 5.80 -8.80 -5.68
CA LYS A 113 6.66 -9.20 -6.80
C LYS A 113 7.01 -8.05 -7.74
N ILE A 114 6.10 -7.11 -7.95
CA ILE A 114 6.35 -5.88 -8.71
C ILE A 114 7.45 -5.06 -8.03
N THR A 115 7.37 -4.82 -6.73
CA THR A 115 8.37 -4.01 -6.01
C THR A 115 9.73 -4.71 -5.85
N GLU A 116 9.74 -6.05 -5.80
CA GLU A 116 10.96 -6.86 -5.78
C GLU A 116 11.69 -6.81 -7.14
N SER A 117 10.93 -6.85 -8.24
CA SER A 117 11.48 -6.94 -9.60
C SER A 117 11.79 -5.59 -10.22
N ILE A 118 11.01 -4.55 -9.92
CA ILE A 118 11.20 -3.20 -10.45
C ILE A 118 11.84 -2.33 -9.37
N LYS A 119 13.10 -1.96 -9.62
CA LYS A 119 13.84 -1.05 -8.74
C LYS A 119 13.13 0.29 -8.58
N ASP A 120 13.26 0.85 -7.38
CA ASP A 120 12.81 2.20 -7.05
C ASP A 120 11.30 2.43 -7.30
N VAL A 121 10.49 1.39 -7.07
CA VAL A 121 9.03 1.45 -7.09
C VAL A 121 8.48 1.22 -5.68
N THR A 122 7.62 2.13 -5.24
CA THR A 122 6.89 2.03 -3.99
C THR A 122 5.41 1.81 -4.29
N VAL A 123 4.75 0.92 -3.56
CA VAL A 123 3.34 0.62 -3.75
C VAL A 123 2.56 0.95 -2.49
N ARG A 124 1.34 1.45 -2.64
CA ARG A 124 0.32 1.48 -1.58
C ARG A 124 -0.86 0.63 -2.04
N VAL A 125 -1.46 -0.11 -1.12
CA VAL A 125 -2.65 -0.92 -1.37
C VAL A 125 -3.64 -0.73 -0.23
N VAL A 126 -4.91 -0.53 -0.55
CA VAL A 126 -5.99 -0.29 0.41
C VAL A 126 -7.25 -1.00 -0.04
N ASP A 127 -8.04 -1.49 0.90
CA ASP A 127 -9.36 -2.08 0.66
C ASP A 127 -10.47 -1.11 1.11
N SER A 128 -11.69 -1.62 1.29
CA SER A 128 -12.83 -0.85 1.80
C SER A 128 -12.68 -0.42 3.27
N ASP A 129 -11.89 -1.15 4.06
CA ASP A 129 -11.60 -0.87 5.47
C ASP A 129 -10.36 0.04 5.67
N GLY A 130 -9.56 0.22 4.61
CA GLY A 130 -8.43 1.14 4.57
C GLY A 130 -7.07 0.43 4.51
N GLU A 131 -6.23 0.64 5.53
CA GLU A 131 -4.86 0.08 5.58
C GLU A 131 -4.88 -1.34 6.17
N PHE A 132 -5.41 -2.31 5.41
CA PHE A 132 -5.65 -3.68 5.89
C PHE A 132 -4.38 -4.51 6.12
N LEU A 133 -3.27 -4.20 5.44
CA LEU A 133 -2.00 -4.94 5.58
C LEU A 133 -1.40 -4.87 7.00
N LEU A 134 -1.86 -3.94 7.84
CA LEU A 134 -1.45 -3.82 9.24
C LEU A 134 -1.92 -4.99 10.10
N ILE A 135 -2.99 -5.68 9.70
CA ILE A 135 -3.56 -6.79 10.48
C ILE A 135 -2.56 -7.95 10.55
N GLU A 136 -1.91 -8.27 9.42
CA GLU A 136 -0.90 -9.34 9.34
C GLU A 136 0.39 -8.99 10.09
N ALA A 137 0.69 -7.69 10.17
CA ALA A 137 1.85 -7.21 10.90
C ALA A 137 1.56 -6.97 12.39
N ALA A 138 0.32 -7.15 12.87
CA ALA A 138 -0.16 -6.59 14.14
C ALA A 138 0.69 -6.99 15.36
N GLU A 139 1.25 -8.21 15.38
CA GLU A 139 2.12 -8.67 16.46
C GLU A 139 3.51 -8.01 16.47
N HIS A 140 3.93 -7.48 15.34
CA HIS A 140 5.23 -6.82 15.13
C HIS A 140 5.08 -5.30 15.01
N LEU A 141 3.85 -4.77 15.03
CA LEU A 141 3.64 -3.33 14.91
C LEU A 141 4.18 -2.58 16.14
N PRO A 142 4.83 -1.43 15.95
CA PRO A 142 5.13 -0.52 17.05
C PRO A 142 3.83 -0.11 17.75
N LYS A 143 3.86 0.11 19.07
CA LYS A 143 2.66 0.46 19.87
C LYS A 143 1.90 1.70 19.38
N TRP A 144 2.54 2.56 18.60
CA TRP A 144 1.92 3.75 18.03
C TRP A 144 1.13 3.46 16.76
N ALA A 145 1.41 2.36 16.06
CA ALA A 145 0.86 2.03 14.75
C ALA A 145 -0.52 1.35 14.91
N THR A 146 -1.57 2.15 14.76
CA THR A 146 -2.96 1.70 14.63
C THR A 146 -3.50 2.05 13.24
N PRO A 147 -4.55 1.36 12.74
CA PRO A 147 -5.17 1.67 11.45
C PRO A 147 -5.45 3.17 11.25
N GLU A 148 -5.92 3.86 12.28
CA GLU A 148 -6.26 5.29 12.23
C GLU A 148 -5.02 6.19 12.14
N THR A 149 -3.89 5.76 12.71
CA THR A 149 -2.64 6.54 12.75
C THR A 149 -1.72 6.25 11.56
N CYS A 150 -2.02 5.19 10.81
CA CYS A 150 -1.24 4.69 9.68
C CYS A 150 -1.90 4.98 8.32
N GLU A 151 -2.99 5.74 8.30
CA GLU A 151 -3.62 6.19 7.06
C GLU A 151 -2.61 6.87 6.12
N GLN A 152 -2.51 6.37 4.88
CA GLN A 152 -1.53 6.79 3.86
C GLN A 152 -0.06 6.65 4.31
N ARG A 153 0.26 5.69 5.17
CA ARG A 153 1.60 5.51 5.74
C ARG A 153 2.16 4.11 5.61
N VAL A 154 1.40 3.19 5.02
CA VAL A 154 1.78 1.81 4.78
C VAL A 154 2.13 1.63 3.30
N TYR A 155 3.33 1.13 3.04
CA TYR A 155 3.86 1.02 1.68
C TYR A 155 4.63 -0.27 1.50
N ILE A 156 4.54 -0.87 0.31
CA ILE A 156 5.37 -1.98 -0.12
C ILE A 156 6.55 -1.41 -0.91
N TYR A 157 7.78 -1.76 -0.53
CA TYR A 157 9.00 -1.33 -1.22
C TYR A 157 10.05 -2.43 -1.13
N ASN A 158 10.63 -2.77 -2.30
CA ASN A 158 11.65 -3.81 -2.43
C ASN A 158 11.25 -5.16 -1.80
N GLY A 159 10.01 -5.60 -2.02
CA GLY A 159 9.49 -6.87 -1.50
C GLY A 159 9.12 -6.86 -0.01
N ASN A 160 9.22 -5.73 0.68
CA ASN A 160 8.96 -5.60 2.11
C ASN A 160 7.88 -4.56 2.39
N LEU A 161 7.14 -4.72 3.49
CA LEU A 161 6.19 -3.71 3.96
C LEU A 161 6.94 -2.66 4.81
N HIS A 162 6.58 -1.40 4.66
CA HIS A 162 7.20 -0.26 5.34
C HIS A 162 6.10 0.62 5.91
N ILE A 163 6.34 1.16 7.10
CA ILE A 163 5.40 2.07 7.77
C ILE A 163 6.13 3.37 8.12
N ILE A 164 5.57 4.51 7.71
CA ILE A 164 6.14 5.84 7.99
C ILE A 164 5.70 6.30 9.39
N PRO A 165 6.59 6.64 10.34
CA PRO A 165 6.23 7.11 11.69
C PRO A 165 5.65 8.53 11.75
N ASN A 166 4.76 8.80 12.72
CA ASN A 166 4.05 10.09 12.88
C ASN A 166 4.94 11.25 13.36
N LYS A 167 6.11 10.92 13.91
CA LYS A 167 7.07 11.88 14.40
C LYS A 167 8.46 11.51 13.91
N PRO A 168 9.35 12.49 13.67
CA PRO A 168 10.76 12.20 13.48
C PRO A 168 11.29 11.46 14.73
N PRO A 169 12.32 10.61 14.58
CA PRO A 169 12.79 9.71 15.63
C PRO A 169 13.09 10.39 16.98
N GLU A 170 13.39 11.69 16.98
CA GLU A 170 13.83 12.46 18.15
C GLU A 170 12.75 12.72 19.22
N GLU A 171 11.46 12.60 18.91
CA GLU A 171 10.39 12.90 19.89
C GLU A 171 9.81 11.68 20.61
N ASN A 172 10.12 10.46 20.17
CA ASN A 172 9.60 9.24 20.80
C ASN A 172 10.44 8.79 22.04
N MET A 173 11.48 9.54 22.41
CA MET A 173 12.36 9.27 23.57
C MET A 173 12.06 10.11 24.82
N LYS A 174 10.99 10.91 24.86
CA LYS A 174 10.60 11.55 26.13
C LYS A 174 9.72 10.61 26.94
N VAL A 175 10.40 9.71 27.66
CA VAL A 175 9.84 9.04 28.83
C VAL A 175 9.47 10.15 29.83
N ASP A 176 8.18 10.37 30.06
CA ASP A 176 7.71 11.14 31.21
C ASP A 176 8.12 10.38 32.47
N GLY A 177 9.24 10.81 33.06
CA GLY A 177 9.82 10.20 34.25
C GLY A 177 10.69 11.21 34.98
N ASN A 178 10.06 12.07 35.75
CA ASN A 178 10.73 12.85 36.78
C ASN A 178 11.06 11.89 37.93
N ASP A 179 12.29 11.37 37.97
CA ASP A 179 13.09 11.26 39.20
C ASP A 179 14.49 10.71 38.92
N SER A 180 15.44 11.29 39.66
CA SER A 180 16.87 11.02 39.67
C SER A 180 17.22 9.55 39.84
N ASP A 181 18.13 9.04 39.01
CA ASP A 181 19.44 8.54 39.45
C ASP A 181 20.31 8.17 38.24
N LEU A 182 21.44 8.85 38.13
CA LEU A 182 22.56 8.48 37.27
C LEU A 182 23.30 7.36 37.99
N ASP A 183 23.25 6.13 37.48
CA ASP A 183 24.35 5.18 37.58
C ASP A 183 24.20 4.04 36.56
N SER A 184 25.24 3.94 35.70
CA SER A 184 25.70 2.78 34.91
C SER A 184 24.68 1.73 34.45
N MET A 185 24.37 1.70 33.15
CA MET A 185 23.96 0.47 32.44
C MET A 185 24.08 0.66 30.91
N ASP A 186 25.01 -0.12 30.36
CA ASP A 186 25.16 -0.68 29.00
C ASP A 186 24.84 0.15 27.74
N GLU A 187 25.87 0.31 26.88
CA GLU A 187 25.77 0.74 25.47
C GLU A 187 25.17 -0.36 24.57
N GLU A 188 24.00 -0.89 24.93
CA GLU A 188 23.21 -1.77 24.05
C GLU A 188 21.76 -1.31 24.08
N ASP A 189 21.45 -0.28 23.29
CA ASP A 189 20.10 -0.03 22.74
C ASP A 189 20.19 1.12 21.72
N ILE A 190 21.04 0.93 20.70
CA ILE A 190 20.80 1.58 19.41
C ILE A 190 19.66 0.79 18.79
N VAL A 191 18.42 1.25 19.01
CA VAL A 191 17.26 0.68 18.32
C VAL A 191 17.45 0.99 16.85
N ASP A 192 17.86 -0.03 16.10
CA ASP A 192 17.95 0.00 14.65
C ASP A 192 16.67 0.63 14.10
N ASN A 193 16.84 1.52 13.10
CA ASN A 193 15.72 2.06 12.34
C ASN A 193 14.83 0.88 11.92
N GLU A 194 13.67 0.75 12.56
CA GLU A 194 12.79 -0.41 12.46
C GLU A 194 12.14 -0.40 11.07
N ILE A 195 12.93 -0.78 10.06
CA ILE A 195 12.46 -1.38 8.82
C ILE A 195 11.81 -2.67 9.29
N LEU A 196 10.49 -2.63 9.45
CA LEU A 196 9.70 -3.82 9.72
C LEU A 196 9.68 -4.68 8.46
N ASP A 197 10.73 -5.48 8.34
CA ASP A 197 10.82 -6.52 7.33
C ASP A 197 9.77 -7.60 7.66
N ILE A 198 8.56 -7.42 7.15
CA ILE A 198 7.40 -8.31 7.37
C ILE A 198 7.51 -9.59 6.51
N HIS A 199 8.73 -9.96 6.11
CA HIS A 199 9.02 -11.21 5.41
C HIS A 199 8.45 -12.45 6.12
N ASP A 200 8.28 -12.45 7.44
CA ASP A 200 7.78 -13.62 8.18
C ASP A 200 6.24 -13.77 8.16
N ALA A 201 5.45 -12.67 8.24
CA ALA A 201 3.99 -12.76 8.08
C ALA A 201 3.61 -13.15 6.64
N LEU A 202 4.40 -12.68 5.67
CA LEU A 202 4.24 -13.04 4.27
C LEU A 202 4.58 -14.50 3.99
N LYS A 203 5.55 -15.12 4.70
CA LYS A 203 5.86 -16.54 4.54
C LYS A 203 4.70 -17.44 4.94
N GLU A 204 3.95 -17.11 6.00
CA GLU A 204 2.77 -17.89 6.39
C GLU A 204 1.64 -17.83 5.35
N ILE A 205 1.50 -16.70 4.66
CA ILE A 205 0.56 -16.52 3.56
C ILE A 205 1.07 -17.25 2.29
N TYR A 206 2.33 -17.09 1.91
CA TYR A 206 2.92 -17.64 0.68
C TYR A 206 3.16 -19.15 0.70
N LEU A 207 3.43 -19.76 1.86
CA LEU A 207 3.56 -21.21 1.97
C LEU A 207 2.24 -21.95 1.67
N ASN A 208 1.10 -21.25 1.68
CA ASN A 208 -0.19 -21.80 1.29
C ASN A 208 -0.51 -21.62 -0.22
N PHE A 209 0.34 -20.96 -0.99
CA PHE A 209 0.19 -20.80 -2.45
C PHE A 209 1.11 -21.74 -3.26
N ASP A 210 2.05 -22.43 -2.61
CA ASP A 210 3.03 -23.36 -3.22
C ASP A 210 2.65 -24.87 -3.06
N GLU A 211 1.40 -25.20 -2.68
CA GLU A 211 0.88 -26.60 -2.67
C GLU A 211 -0.07 -26.92 -3.83
#